data_AF-A0A1I4U0L2-F1
#
_entry.id   AF-A0A1I4U0L2-F1
#
_cell.length_a   1.000
_cell.length_b   1.000
_cell.length_c   1.000
_cell.angle_alpha   90.00
_cell.angle_beta   90.00
_cell.angle_gamma   90.00
#
_symmetry.space_group_name_H-M   'P 1'
#
loop_
_entity.id
_entity.type
_entity.pdbx_description
1 polymer ?
#
loop_
_entity_poly.entity_id
_entity_poly.type
_entity_poly.pdbx_seq_one_letter_code
_entity_poly.pdbx_strand_id
1 'polypeptide(L)'
;MKNLQSGGFTLVELMIVVGIIAILTAVAMIPFNYYKNKARSKDLVGFARACVMEARVSCDTNPDADLSGLSACNFSGTGPHLTSVRVSGDGSCDSFTATAEGVTESGQTCSSLCTFETGEIYCSAPVCG
;
A
#
# COMPACT_ATOMS: atom_id res chain seq x y z
N MET A 1 -57.63 11.21 7.72
CA MET A 1 -56.18 11.50 7.70
C MET A 1 -55.53 10.56 8.70
N LYS A 2 -54.82 9.53 8.23
CA LYS A 2 -54.20 8.53 9.12
C LYS A 2 -52.98 9.18 9.78
N ASN A 3 -53.08 9.44 11.09
CA ASN A 3 -51.92 9.81 11.90
C ASN A 3 -50.96 8.62 11.91
N LEU A 4 -49.83 8.75 11.22
CA LEU A 4 -48.69 7.87 11.46
C LEU A 4 -48.19 8.18 12.87
N GLN A 5 -48.42 7.29 13.83
CA GLN A 5 -47.79 7.36 15.14
C GLN A 5 -46.27 7.34 14.91
N SER A 6 -45.62 8.48 15.11
CA SER A 6 -44.17 8.59 15.15
C SER A 6 -43.67 7.85 16.39
N GLY A 7 -43.37 6.56 16.24
CA GLY A 7 -42.76 5.74 17.28
C GLY A 7 -41.36 6.27 17.60
N GLY A 8 -41.21 6.89 18.76
CA GLY A 8 -39.90 7.30 19.29
C GLY A 8 -39.15 6.08 19.83
N PHE A 9 -37.83 6.09 19.68
CA PHE A 9 -36.93 5.09 20.26
C PHE A 9 -36.82 5.32 21.77
N THR A 10 -36.84 4.26 22.58
CA THR A 10 -36.70 4.42 24.04
C THR A 10 -35.23 4.67 24.42
N LEU A 11 -35.00 5.46 25.47
CA LEU A 11 -33.65 5.77 25.95
C LEU A 11 -32.91 4.48 26.39
N VAL A 12 -33.66 3.53 26.94
CA VAL A 12 -33.12 2.22 27.34
C VAL A 12 -32.73 1.35 26.15
N GLU A 13 -33.51 1.33 25.06
CA GLU A 13 -33.11 0.64 23.83
C GLU A 13 -31.83 1.24 23.27
N LEU A 14 -31.70 2.57 23.30
CA LEU A 14 -30.49 3.24 22.80
C LEU A 14 -29.26 2.88 23.63
N MET A 15 -29.41 2.81 24.95
CA MET A 15 -28.32 2.45 25.86
C MET A 15 -27.84 1.01 25.63
N ILE A 16 -28.76 0.06 25.41
CA ILE A 16 -28.41 -1.33 25.12
C ILE A 16 -27.71 -1.43 23.76
N VAL A 17 -28.20 -0.74 22.73
CA VAL A 17 -27.59 -0.73 21.39
C VAL A 17 -26.17 -0.18 21.43
N VAL A 18 -25.94 0.94 22.12
CA VAL A 18 -24.60 1.52 22.29
C VAL A 18 -23.67 0.57 23.04
N GLY A 19 -24.18 -0.12 24.08
CA GLY A 19 -23.41 -1.13 24.81
C GLY A 19 -22.96 -2.30 23.92
N ILE A 20 -23.85 -2.80 23.06
CA ILE A 20 -23.52 -3.88 22.12
C ILE A 20 -22.49 -3.43 21.09
N ILE A 21 -22.67 -2.22 20.50
CA ILE A 21 -21.71 -1.67 19.53
C ILE A 21 -20.32 -1.49 20.16
N ALA A 22 -20.24 -1.05 21.42
CA ALA A 22 -18.97 -0.91 22.14
C ALA A 22 -18.20 -2.24 22.27
N ILE A 23 -18.91 -3.34 22.58
CA ILE A 23 -18.28 -4.67 22.68
C ILE A 23 -17.82 -5.18 21.31
N LEU A 24 -18.68 -5.05 20.28
CA LEU A 24 -18.36 -5.52 18.93
C LEU A 24 -17.16 -4.78 18.33
N THR A 25 -17.09 -3.46 18.52
CA THR A 25 -15.99 -2.63 18.02
C THR A 25 -14.68 -2.94 18.72
N ALA A 26 -14.70 -3.18 20.04
CA ALA A 26 -13.49 -3.56 20.79
C ALA A 26 -12.85 -4.86 20.25
N VAL A 27 -13.66 -5.87 19.91
CA VAL A 27 -13.19 -7.13 19.33
C VAL A 27 -12.72 -6.95 17.89
N ALA A 28 -13.42 -6.12 17.10
CA ALA A 28 -13.12 -5.91 15.69
C ALA A 28 -11.88 -5.03 15.43
N MET A 29 -11.50 -4.14 16.35
CA MET A 29 -10.42 -3.17 16.13
C MET A 29 -9.04 -3.84 15.93
N ILE A 30 -8.73 -4.87 16.72
CA ILE A 30 -7.42 -5.57 16.66
C ILE A 30 -7.15 -6.18 15.27
N PRO A 31 -8.03 -7.02 14.69
CA PRO A 31 -7.81 -7.57 13.36
C PRO A 31 -7.91 -6.53 12.25
N PHE A 32 -8.74 -5.50 12.39
CA PHE A 32 -8.90 -4.46 11.38
C PHE A 32 -7.59 -3.74 11.05
N ASN A 33 -6.81 -3.39 12.07
CA ASN A 33 -5.50 -2.75 11.88
C ASN A 33 -4.49 -3.66 11.18
N TYR A 34 -4.48 -4.96 11.51
CA TYR A 34 -3.63 -5.93 10.83
C TYR A 34 -3.95 -6.05 9.34
N TYR A 35 -5.23 -6.13 8.98
CA TYR A 35 -5.63 -6.21 7.57
C TYR A 35 -5.33 -4.92 6.81
N LYS A 36 -5.49 -3.75 7.44
CA LYS A 36 -5.10 -2.46 6.84
C LYS A 36 -3.60 -2.39 6.58
N ASN A 37 -2.78 -2.79 7.54
CA ASN A 37 -1.33 -2.81 7.38
C ASN A 37 -0.93 -3.79 6.26
N LYS A 38 -1.50 -5.00 6.24
CA LYS A 38 -1.26 -5.99 5.17
C LYS A 38 -1.67 -5.49 3.79
N ALA A 39 -2.79 -4.77 3.67
CA ALA A 39 -3.22 -4.17 2.41
C ALA A 39 -2.22 -3.12 1.92
N ARG A 40 -1.79 -2.21 2.80
CA ARG A 40 -0.80 -1.17 2.46
C ARG A 40 0.55 -1.74 2.06
N SER A 41 1.02 -2.77 2.78
CA SER A 41 2.25 -3.46 2.41
C SER A 41 2.14 -4.08 1.01
N LYS A 42 0.95 -4.57 0.61
CA LYS A 42 0.73 -5.07 -0.75
C LYS A 42 0.71 -3.96 -1.80
N ASP A 43 0.25 -2.76 -1.46
CA ASP A 43 0.29 -1.62 -2.37
C ASP A 43 1.74 -1.25 -2.73
N LEU A 44 2.70 -1.43 -1.81
CA LEU A 44 4.13 -1.23 -2.08
C LEU A 44 4.65 -2.13 -3.22
N VAL A 45 4.14 -3.36 -3.32
CA VAL A 45 4.47 -4.25 -4.45
C VAL A 45 3.97 -3.66 -5.77
N GLY A 46 2.79 -3.03 -5.75
CA GLY A 46 2.23 -2.34 -6.92
C GLY A 46 3.11 -1.16 -7.38
N PHE A 47 3.56 -0.33 -6.45
CA PHE A 47 4.47 0.79 -6.75
C PHE A 47 5.82 0.32 -7.26
N ALA A 48 6.44 -0.68 -6.61
CA ALA A 48 7.70 -1.27 -7.06
C ALA A 48 7.55 -1.87 -8.47
N ARG A 49 6.46 -2.59 -8.75
CA ARG A 49 6.17 -3.12 -10.09
C ARG A 49 6.03 -2.03 -11.13
N ALA A 50 5.30 -0.96 -10.84
CA ALA A 50 5.13 0.15 -11.78
C ALA A 50 6.49 0.77 -12.15
N CYS A 51 7.36 0.97 -11.16
CA CYS A 51 8.71 1.47 -11.37
C CYS A 51 9.59 0.51 -12.21
N VAL A 52 9.61 -0.80 -11.91
CA VAL A 52 10.35 -1.79 -12.73
C VAL A 52 9.81 -1.86 -14.16
N MET A 53 8.49 -1.80 -14.35
CA MET A 53 7.88 -1.84 -15.67
C MET A 53 8.25 -0.62 -16.51
N GLU A 54 8.23 0.58 -15.91
CA GLU A 54 8.69 1.79 -16.61
C GLU A 54 10.18 1.69 -16.93
N ALA A 55 11.01 1.21 -16.00
CA ALA A 55 12.45 0.99 -16.23
C ALA A 55 12.69 0.02 -17.39
N ARG A 56 11.90 -1.05 -17.45
CA ARG A 56 11.96 -2.02 -18.56
C ARG A 56 11.59 -1.38 -19.89
N VAL A 57 10.51 -0.60 -19.95
CA VAL A 57 10.08 0.07 -21.19
C VAL A 57 11.12 1.11 -21.64
N SER A 58 11.72 1.84 -20.71
CA SER A 58 12.83 2.76 -21.01
C SER A 58 14.03 2.01 -21.59
N CYS A 59 14.38 0.87 -21.01
CA CYS A 59 15.45 -0.01 -21.49
C CYS A 59 15.19 -0.65 -22.86
N ASP A 60 13.95 -1.05 -23.15
CA ASP A 60 13.56 -1.56 -24.48
C ASP A 60 13.68 -0.47 -25.56
N THR A 61 13.57 0.81 -25.17
CA THR A 61 13.69 1.96 -26.09
C THR A 61 15.15 2.42 -26.24
N ASN A 62 15.91 2.41 -25.14
CA ASN A 62 17.33 2.80 -25.12
C ASN A 62 18.08 1.92 -24.11
N PRO A 63 19.07 1.11 -24.55
CA PRO A 63 19.84 0.25 -23.65
C PRO A 63 20.75 1.04 -22.67
N ASP A 64 21.01 2.31 -22.95
CA ASP A 64 21.76 3.23 -22.08
C ASP A 64 20.81 4.21 -21.36
N ALA A 65 19.54 3.83 -21.14
CA ALA A 65 18.56 4.69 -20.48
C ALA A 65 18.97 5.01 -19.04
N ASP A 66 18.91 6.29 -18.66
CA ASP A 66 19.05 6.71 -17.28
C ASP A 66 17.81 6.30 -16.48
N LEU A 67 17.98 5.36 -15.56
CA LEU A 67 16.91 4.86 -14.72
C LEU A 67 16.60 5.77 -13.53
N SER A 68 17.48 6.72 -13.18
CA SER A 68 17.34 7.56 -11.98
C SER A 68 16.22 8.61 -12.07
N GLY A 69 15.78 8.94 -13.29
CA GLY A 69 14.78 9.99 -13.58
C GLY A 69 13.35 9.49 -13.82
N LEU A 70 13.05 8.19 -13.64
CA LEU A 70 11.75 7.63 -14.00
C LEU A 70 10.61 8.14 -13.13
N SER A 71 9.46 8.42 -13.75
CA SER A 71 8.35 9.11 -13.08
C SER A 71 7.64 8.22 -12.06
N ALA A 72 7.44 6.94 -12.36
CA ALA A 72 6.88 5.95 -11.46
C ALA A 72 7.87 5.52 -10.37
N CYS A 73 9.16 5.77 -10.58
CA CYS A 73 10.20 5.57 -9.58
C CYS A 73 10.43 6.80 -8.70
N ASN A 74 10.04 8.00 -9.15
CA ASN A 74 10.24 9.25 -8.41
C ASN A 74 8.95 9.67 -7.71
N PHE A 75 8.65 8.99 -6.61
CA PHE A 75 7.57 9.43 -5.73
C PHE A 75 8.03 10.53 -4.79
N SER A 76 7.55 11.76 -5.02
CA SER A 76 7.79 12.93 -4.16
C SER A 76 6.49 13.43 -3.49
N GLY A 77 5.64 12.50 -3.05
CA GLY A 77 4.33 12.82 -2.49
C GLY A 77 4.23 12.54 -0.99
N THR A 78 3.41 13.33 -0.30
CA THR A 78 2.92 12.98 1.05
C THR A 78 1.73 12.03 0.91
N GLY A 79 1.97 10.83 0.36
CA GLY A 79 1.01 9.73 0.48
C GLY A 79 1.02 9.25 1.93
N PRO A 80 -0.11 8.84 2.52
CA PRO A 80 -0.16 8.56 3.95
C PRO A 80 0.70 7.35 4.37
N HIS A 81 1.14 6.51 3.41
CA HIS A 81 1.83 5.23 3.68
C HIS A 81 3.00 4.90 2.76
N LEU A 82 3.25 5.67 1.69
CA LEU A 82 4.37 5.48 0.78
C LEU A 82 5.43 6.54 1.10
N THR A 83 6.65 6.13 1.41
CA THR A 83 7.73 7.04 1.81
C THR A 83 8.75 7.24 0.69
N SER A 84 9.05 6.18 -0.05
CA SER A 84 9.92 6.28 -1.23
C SER A 84 9.56 5.22 -2.25
N VAL A 85 9.80 5.55 -3.51
CA VAL A 85 10.04 4.58 -4.56
C VAL A 85 11.40 4.94 -5.13
N ARG A 86 12.19 3.95 -5.53
CA ARG A 86 13.48 4.16 -6.19
C ARG A 86 13.81 2.96 -7.05
N VAL A 87 14.55 3.18 -8.12
CA VAL A 87 15.19 2.11 -8.88
C VAL A 87 16.70 2.18 -8.67
N SER A 88 17.32 1.03 -8.50
CA SER A 88 18.77 0.87 -8.41
C SER A 88 19.20 -0.21 -9.39
N GLY A 89 20.20 0.09 -10.21
CA GLY A 89 20.85 -0.86 -11.10
C GLY A 89 22.34 -0.55 -11.18
N ASP A 90 23.08 -1.41 -11.84
CA ASP A 90 24.49 -1.24 -12.18
C ASP A 90 24.73 -0.24 -13.34
N GLY A 91 23.67 0.39 -13.83
CA GLY A 91 23.69 1.28 -14.99
C GLY A 91 23.48 0.53 -16.31
N SER A 92 23.19 -0.77 -16.28
CA SER A 92 22.78 -1.55 -17.44
C SER A 92 21.28 -1.86 -17.40
N CYS A 93 20.72 -2.10 -18.60
CA CYS A 93 19.37 -2.62 -18.79
C CYS A 93 19.25 -4.15 -18.60
N ASP A 94 20.32 -4.81 -18.19
CA ASP A 94 20.34 -6.27 -17.93
C ASP A 94 19.72 -6.62 -16.58
N SER A 95 19.97 -5.80 -15.55
CA SER A 95 19.44 -6.02 -14.21
C SER A 95 19.21 -4.72 -13.44
N PHE A 96 18.03 -4.59 -12.86
CA PHE A 96 17.71 -3.46 -11.98
C PHE A 96 16.63 -3.86 -10.98
N THR A 97 16.65 -3.20 -9.84
CA THR A 97 15.72 -3.46 -8.73
C THR A 97 15.00 -2.17 -8.36
N ALA A 98 13.67 -2.19 -8.41
CA ALA A 98 12.86 -1.16 -7.78
C ALA A 98 12.58 -1.54 -6.33
N THR A 99 12.74 -0.55 -5.46
CA THR A 99 12.38 -0.63 -4.05
C THR A 99 11.27 0.38 -3.78
N ALA A 100 10.16 -0.08 -3.21
CA ALA A 100 9.13 0.79 -2.65
C ALA A 100 9.13 0.64 -1.13
N GLU A 101 9.21 1.75 -0.42
CA GLU A 101 9.19 1.81 1.04
C GLU A 101 7.97 2.58 1.51
N GLY A 102 7.46 2.18 2.67
CA GLY A 102 6.30 2.78 3.27
C GLY A 102 6.26 2.59 4.77
N VAL A 103 5.32 3.27 5.42
CA VAL A 103 5.08 3.16 6.86
C VAL A 103 3.65 2.72 7.15
N THR A 104 3.50 1.80 8.08
CA THR A 104 2.20 1.33 8.60
C THR A 104 1.59 2.34 9.57
N GLU A 105 0.31 2.17 9.97
CA GLU A 105 -0.25 3.01 11.06
C GLU A 105 0.47 2.81 12.39
N SER A 106 1.11 1.66 12.55
CA SER A 106 1.89 1.31 13.73
C SER A 106 3.28 1.92 13.74
N GLY A 107 3.65 2.70 12.71
CA GLY A 107 4.98 3.31 12.56
C GLY A 107 6.07 2.35 12.09
N GLN A 108 5.71 1.09 11.77
CA GLN A 108 6.64 0.09 11.24
C GLN A 108 6.93 0.38 9.76
N THR A 109 8.21 0.31 9.38
CA THR A 109 8.63 0.51 7.99
C THR A 109 8.47 -0.80 7.23
N CYS A 110 7.83 -0.74 6.08
CA CYS A 110 7.71 -1.86 5.16
C CYS A 110 8.42 -1.54 3.86
N SER A 111 9.06 -2.54 3.27
CA SER A 111 9.66 -2.44 1.94
C SER A 111 9.22 -3.60 1.05
N SER A 112 9.07 -3.31 -0.23
CA SER A 112 8.85 -4.28 -1.28
C SER A 112 9.92 -4.11 -2.36
N LEU A 113 10.44 -5.24 -2.84
CA LEU A 113 11.42 -5.27 -3.90
C LEU A 113 10.85 -5.96 -5.12
N CYS A 114 11.07 -5.35 -6.28
CA CYS A 114 10.85 -5.98 -7.57
C CYS A 114 12.14 -5.87 -8.37
N THR A 115 12.64 -7.00 -8.87
CA THR A 115 13.87 -7.08 -9.63
C THR A 115 13.56 -7.55 -11.04
N PHE A 116 14.12 -6.87 -12.02
CA PHE A 116 14.22 -7.35 -13.38
C PHE A 116 15.58 -8.02 -13.57
N GLU A 117 15.57 -9.26 -14.02
CA GLU A 117 16.79 -10.01 -14.35
C GLU A 117 16.46 -11.05 -15.42
N THR A 118 17.32 -11.20 -16.43
CA THR A 118 17.18 -12.22 -17.50
C THR A 118 15.84 -12.20 -18.25
N GLY A 119 15.21 -11.03 -18.40
CA GLY A 119 13.97 -10.88 -19.17
C GLY A 119 12.67 -11.06 -18.37
N GLU A 120 12.74 -11.43 -17.10
CA GLU A 120 11.59 -11.59 -16.21
C GLU A 120 11.61 -10.62 -15.03
N ILE A 121 10.42 -10.34 -14.48
CA ILE A 121 10.25 -9.49 -13.28
C ILE A 121 9.84 -10.36 -12.10
N TYR A 122 10.65 -10.35 -11.07
CA TYR A 122 10.41 -11.04 -9.80
C TYR A 122 10.10 -10.04 -8.72
N CYS A 123 8.99 -10.21 -7.99
CA CYS A 123 8.66 -9.36 -6.85
C CYS A 123 8.57 -10.20 -5.58
N SER A 124 9.26 -9.74 -4.54
CA SER A 124 9.17 -10.36 -3.23
C SER A 124 7.89 -9.94 -2.51
N ALA A 125 7.46 -10.75 -1.53
CA ALA A 125 6.48 -10.29 -0.57
C ALA A 125 7.05 -9.07 0.19
N PRO A 126 6.20 -8.12 0.60
CA PRO A 126 6.65 -6.97 1.37
C PRO A 126 7.10 -7.45 2.76
N VAL A 127 8.26 -6.95 3.18
CA VAL A 127 8.83 -7.20 4.51
C VAL A 127 8.64 -5.96 5.35
N CYS A 128 8.17 -6.14 6.59
CA CYS A 128 7.99 -5.05 7.53
C CYS A 128 8.91 -5.28 8.74
N GLY A 129 9.65 -4.24 9.14
CA GLY A 129 10.65 -4.26 10.21
C GLY A 129 10.54 -3.04 11.12
#